data_AF-A0A914TPZ6-F1
#
_entry.id   AF-A0A914TPZ6-F1
#
_cell.length_a   1.000
_cell.length_b   1.000
_cell.length_c   1.000
_cell.angle_alpha   90.00
_cell.angle_beta   90.00
_cell.angle_gamma   90.00
#
_symmetry.space_group_name_H-M   'P 1'
#
loop_
_entity.id
_entity.type
_entity.pdbx_description
1 polymer ?
#
loop_
_entity_poly.entity_id
_entity_poly.type
_entity_poly.pdbx_seq_one_letter_code
_entity_poly.pdbx_strand_id
1 'polypeptide(L)' 'MNELIGPIYYVFASDSDLEWAEHAEANTFHCFEQLMSEMKDNFIKTLDKSNCGIEIAMKNFYDRLQAHDSQLYNRL' A
#
# COMPACT_ATOMS: atom_id res chain seq x y z
N MET A 1 7.45 3.48 -3.05
CA MET A 1 7.22 2.63 -4.24
C MET A 1 8.20 1.47 -4.29
N ASN A 2 9.52 1.69 -4.17
CA ASN A 2 10.49 0.58 -4.10
C ASN A 2 10.24 -0.40 -2.93
N GLU A 3 9.80 0.11 -1.79
CA GLU A 3 9.39 -0.69 -0.63
C GLU A 3 8.17 -1.61 -0.89
N LEU A 4 7.40 -1.37 -1.96
CA LEU A 4 6.30 -2.24 -2.38
C LEU A 4 6.78 -3.32 -3.37
N ILE A 5 7.68 -2.96 -4.29
CA ILE A 5 8.21 -3.88 -5.30
C ILE A 5 9.02 -5.01 -4.64
N GLY A 6 9.84 -4.69 -3.64
CA GLY A 6 10.73 -5.66 -2.99
C GLY A 6 10.00 -6.92 -2.46
N PRO A 7 8.95 -6.76 -1.62
CA PRO A 7 8.15 -7.88 -1.13
C PRO A 7 7.42 -8.65 -2.23
N ILE A 8 6.86 -7.95 -3.23
CA ILE A 8 6.14 -8.59 -4.35
C ILE A 8 7.10 -9.48 -5.15
N TYR A 9 8.27 -8.95 -5.50
CA TYR A 9 9.30 -9.70 -6.21
C TYR A 9 9.82 -10.87 -5.39
N TYR A 10 10.08 -10.66 -4.10
CA TYR A 10 10.54 -11.73 -3.22
C TYR A 10 9.57 -12.91 -3.20
N VAL A 11 8.26 -12.66 -3.15
CA VAL A 11 7.24 -13.70 -3.17
C VAL A 11 7.27 -14.48 -4.49
N PHE A 12 7.27 -13.79 -5.64
CA PHE A 12 7.30 -14.49 -6.94
C PHE A 12 8.63 -15.19 -7.23
N ALA A 13 9.76 -14.64 -6.80
CA ALA A 13 11.08 -15.22 -7.00
C ALA A 13 11.38 -16.39 -6.03
N SER A 14 10.63 -16.49 -4.93
CA SER A 14 10.74 -17.59 -3.96
C SER A 14 9.73 -18.70 -4.21
N ASP A 15 9.11 -18.76 -5.40
CA ASP A 15 8.17 -19.82 -5.75
C ASP A 15 8.87 -21.19 -5.73
N SER A 16 8.17 -22.20 -5.21
CA SER A 16 8.65 -23.58 -5.19
C SER A 16 8.75 -24.19 -6.60
N ASP A 17 7.97 -23.66 -7.55
CA ASP A 17 8.02 -24.03 -8.95
C ASP A 17 9.02 -23.13 -9.71
N LEU A 18 10.06 -23.74 -10.26
CA LEU A 18 11.11 -23.02 -10.99
C LEU A 18 10.59 -22.37 -12.28
N GLU A 19 9.59 -22.98 -12.94
CA GLU A 19 8.97 -22.40 -14.14
C GLU A 19 8.23 -21.11 -13.79
N TRP A 20 7.61 -21.04 -12.61
CA TRP A 20 6.90 -19.85 -12.14
C TRP A 20 7.86 -18.77 -11.65
N ALA A 21 8.95 -19.17 -10.99
CA ALA A 21 10.01 -18.26 -10.56
C ALA A 21 10.72 -17.57 -11.74
N GLU A 22 10.84 -18.23 -12.90
CA GLU A 22 11.37 -17.62 -14.14
C GLU A 22 10.53 -16.42 -14.61
N HIS A 23 9.24 -16.39 -14.27
CA HIS A 23 8.32 -15.29 -14.60
C HIS A 23 8.21 -14.22 -13.50
N ALA A 24 9.05 -14.29 -12.45
CA ALA A 24 8.93 -13.41 -11.29
C ALA A 24 8.96 -11.91 -11.62
N GLU A 25 9.84 -11.48 -12.52
CA GLU A 25 9.94 -10.06 -12.90
C GLU A 25 8.67 -9.56 -13.61
N ALA A 26 8.17 -10.32 -14.59
CA ALA A 26 6.97 -9.95 -15.34
C ALA A 26 5.71 -9.95 -14.44
N ASN A 27 5.59 -10.96 -13.57
CA ASN A 27 4.50 -11.05 -12.60
C ASN A 27 4.56 -9.91 -11.59
N THR A 28 5.76 -9.56 -11.11
CA THR A 28 5.97 -8.41 -10.23
C THR A 28 5.54 -7.12 -10.90
N PHE A 29 5.95 -6.89 -12.15
CA PHE A 29 5.60 -5.68 -12.88
C PHE A 29 4.07 -5.54 -13.03
N HIS A 30 3.40 -6.61 -13.45
CA HIS A 30 1.96 -6.60 -13.65
C HIS A 30 1.19 -6.41 -12.33
N CYS A 31 1.59 -7.11 -11.27
CA CYS A 31 0.97 -6.99 -9.95
C CYS A 31 1.19 -5.58 -9.36
N PHE A 32 2.40 -5.04 -9.50
CA PHE A 32 2.72 -3.69 -9.05
C PHE A 32 1.91 -2.63 -9.80
N GLU A 33 1.75 -2.76 -11.12
CA GLU A 33 0.95 -1.84 -11.93
C GLU A 33 -0.52 -1.82 -11.47
N GLN A 34 -1.13 -2.99 -11.24
CA GLN A 34 -2.51 -3.08 -10.75
C GLN A 34 -2.65 -2.45 -9.36
N LEU A 35 -1.77 -2.79 -8.41
CA LEU A 35 -1.79 -2.24 -7.06
C LEU A 35 -1.66 -0.70 -7.07
N MET A 36 -0.75 -0.19 -7.88
CA MET A 36 -0.52 1.26 -8.00
C MET A 36 -1.69 1.97 -8.68
N SER A 37 -2.43 1.32 -9.57
CA SER A 37 -3.65 1.88 -10.17
C SER A 37 -4.75 2.12 -9.12
N GLU A 38 -4.87 1.24 -8.14
CA GLU A 38 -5.83 1.38 -7.03
C GLU A 38 -5.36 2.42 -6.01
N MET A 39 -4.06 2.51 -5.76
CA MET A 39 -3.48 3.44 -4.78
C MET A 39 -3.06 4.79 -5.37
N LYS A 40 -3.35 5.06 -6.65
CA LYS A 40 -2.89 6.25 -7.40
C LYS A 40 -3.18 7.58 -6.69
N ASP A 41 -4.30 7.64 -5.97
CA ASP A 41 -4.77 8.84 -5.29
C ASP A 41 -3.84 9.24 -4.13
N ASN A 42 -3.13 8.28 -3.52
CA ASN A 42 -2.15 8.52 -2.45
C ASN A 42 -0.82 9.10 -2.95
N PHE A 43 -0.54 9.03 -4.25
CA PHE A 43 0.74 9.45 -4.82
C PHE A 43 0.64 10.75 -5.63
N ILE A 44 -0.57 11.17 -5.97
CA ILE A 44 -0.83 12.39 -6.72
C ILE A 44 -1.21 13.50 -5.72
N LYS A 45 -0.36 14.53 -5.60
CA LYS A 45 -0.58 15.66 -4.67
C LYS A 45 -1.95 16.32 -4.80
N THR A 46 -2.54 16.34 -5.99
CA THR A 46 -3.88 16.91 -6.22
C THR A 46 -5.02 16.01 -5.75
N LEU A 47 -4.76 14.72 -5.52
CA LEU A 47 -5.73 13.72 -5.08
C LEU A 47 -5.54 13.34 -3.60
N ASP A 48 -4.58 13.96 -2.91
CA ASP A 48 -4.35 13.73 -1.48
C ASP A 48 -5.55 14.15 -0.60
N LYS A 49 -6.34 15.12 -1.10
CA LYS A 49 -7.61 15.56 -0.51
C LYS A 49 -8.83 14.78 -1.00
N SER A 50 -8.64 13.81 -1.90
CA SER A 50 -9.72 12.96 -2.38
C SER A 50 -10.16 11.99 -1.28
N ASN A 51 -11.34 11.40 -1.45
CA ASN A 51 -11.95 10.41 -0.53
C ASN A 51 -11.03 9.23 -0.15
N CYS A 52 -9.97 8.99 -0.94
CA CYS A 52 -9.03 7.89 -0.75
C CYS A 52 -7.57 8.36 -0.49
N GLY A 53 -7.33 9.66 -0.37
CA GLY A 53 -6.00 10.22 -0.15
C GLY A 53 -5.49 10.11 1.29
N ILE A 54 -4.25 10.52 1.53
CA ILE A 54 -3.57 10.32 2.81
C ILE A 54 -4.21 11.16 3.92
N GLU A 55 -4.68 12.38 3.61
CA GLU A 55 -5.35 13.24 4.60
C GLU A 55 -6.59 12.56 5.21
N ILE A 56 -7.40 11.90 4.39
CA ILE A 56 -8.62 11.21 4.86
C ILE A 56 -8.27 9.89 5.55
N ALA A 57 -7.27 9.17 5.07
CA ALA A 57 -6.77 7.97 5.76
C ALA A 57 -6.27 8.32 7.18
N MET A 58 -5.51 9.41 7.33
CA MET A 58 -5.02 9.89 8.62
C MET A 58 -6.17 10.37 9.51
N LYS A 59 -7.15 11.10 8.96
CA LYS A 59 -8.34 11.49 9.73
C LYS A 59 -9.10 10.27 10.25
N ASN A 60 -9.35 9.28 9.40
CA ASN A 60 -10.03 8.04 9.78
C ASN A 60 -9.25 7.27 10.86
N PHE A 61 -7.91 7.31 10.80
CA PHE A 61 -7.05 6.74 11.84
C PHE A 61 -7.25 7.46 13.17
N TYR A 62 -7.20 8.79 13.20
CA TYR A 62 -7.43 9.59 14.41
C TYR A 62 -8.84 9.41 14.98
N ASP A 63 -9.87 9.36 14.13
CA ASP A 63 -11.26 9.11 14.53
C ASP A 63 -11.40 7.73 15.20
N ARG A 64 -10.77 6.70 14.62
CA ARG A 64 -10.73 5.34 15.21
C ARG A 64 -9.94 5.32 16.51
N LEU A 65 -8.81 6.02 16.57
CA LEU A 65 -7.99 6.09 17.76
C LEU A 65 -8.74 6.77 18.91
N GLN A 66 -9.43 7.88 18.65
CA GLN A 66 -10.25 8.54 19.66
C GLN A 66 -11.37 7.64 20.18
N ALA A 67 -11.99 6.85 19.30
CA ALA A 67 -13.07 5.94 19.66
C ALA A 67 -12.62 4.74 20.52
N HIS A 68 -11.41 4.23 20.28
CA HIS A 68 -10.90 3.02 20.96
C HIS A 68 -9.95 3.31 22.12
N ASP A 69 -9.15 4.37 22.04
CA ASP A 69 -8.20 4.79 23.07
C ASP A 69 -8.08 6.33 23.13
N SER A 70 -9.06 6.94 23.79
CA SER A 70 -9.10 8.38 23.99
C SER A 70 -7.95 8.90 24.87
N GLN A 71 -7.36 8.05 25.73
CA GLN A 71 -6.21 8.47 26.54
C GLN A 71 -4.96 8.64 25.70
N LEU A 72 -4.70 7.70 24.79
CA LEU A 72 -3.60 7.82 23.82
C LEU A 72 -3.85 8.96 22.84
N TYR A 73 -5.09 9.10 22.34
CA TYR A 73 -5.47 10.21 21.46
C TYR A 73 -5.17 11.58 22.08
N ASN A 74 -5.51 11.80 23.35
CA ASN A 74 -5.28 13.08 24.03
C ASN A 74 -3.80 13.36 24.36
N ARG A 75 -2.90 12.40 24.14
CA ARG A 75 -1.44 12.55 24.38
C ARG A 75 -0.63 12.70 23.09
N LEU A 76 -1.25 12.50 21.92
CA LEU A 76 -0.68 12.74 20.60
C LEU A 76 -0.87 14.20 20.18
#